data_AF-E0NQG1-F1
#
_entry.id   AF-E0NQG1-F1
#
_cell.length_a   1.000
_cell.length_b   1.000
_cell.length_c   1.000
_cell.angle_alpha   90.00
_cell.angle_beta   90.00
_cell.angle_gamma   90.00
#
_symmetry.space_group_name_H-M   'P 1'
#
loop_
_entity.id
_entity.type
_entity.pdbx_description
1 polymer ?
#
loop_
_entity_poly.entity_id
_entity_poly.type
_entity_poly.pdbx_seq_one_letter_code
_entity_poly.pdbx_strand_id
1 'polypeptide(L)'
;MKRIKCPKCDHYIIFDETKYVVGQSLVFQCDECGKEFGIRIGVSKMRNMQKDEHPDELANEGGCGSIVVIENTFHYKQVLPLHMGDNVIGRYVKGTKADIPIETADPSIDMHHCIINVSREKSGRLKYILRDAPSYTGTFVDNVILGDRERRIITNGTLFTIGATSVILRAAESSSM
;
A
#
# COMPACT_ATOMS: atom_id res chain seq x y z
N MET A 1 -1.31 8.61 21.06
CA MET A 1 -0.44 7.49 20.66
C MET A 1 0.11 7.73 19.27
N LYS A 2 1.42 7.55 19.08
CA LYS A 2 2.09 7.62 17.78
C LYS A 2 2.89 6.35 17.54
N ARG A 3 3.29 6.14 16.28
CA ARG A 3 4.23 5.09 15.91
C ARG A 3 5.47 5.66 15.24
N ILE A 4 6.60 5.05 15.53
CA ILE A 4 7.88 5.29 14.84
C ILE A 4 8.35 4.02 14.17
N LYS A 5 9.08 4.18 13.07
CA LYS A 5 9.58 3.08 12.26
C LYS A 5 11.03 2.78 12.63
N CYS A 6 11.34 1.52 12.95
CA CYS A 6 12.71 1.10 13.22
C CYS A 6 13.56 1.24 11.94
N PRO A 7 14.71 1.94 11.97
CA PRO A 7 15.53 2.12 10.77
C PRO A 7 16.15 0.81 10.26
N LYS A 8 16.31 -0.20 11.13
CA LYS A 8 16.92 -1.50 10.77
C LYS A 8 15.93 -2.51 10.20
N CYS A 9 14.74 -2.64 10.75
CA CYS A 9 13.79 -3.69 10.33
C CYS A 9 12.41 -3.17 9.89
N ASP A 10 12.19 -1.85 9.93
CA ASP A 10 10.94 -1.23 9.52
C ASP A 10 9.72 -1.55 10.38
N HIS A 11 9.93 -2.26 11.51
CA HIS A 11 8.93 -2.50 12.54
C HIS A 11 8.45 -1.21 13.21
N TYR A 12 7.17 -1.18 13.57
CA TYR A 12 6.54 -0.03 14.22
C TYR A 12 6.56 -0.15 15.73
N ILE A 13 7.19 0.82 16.38
CA ILE A 13 7.18 0.96 17.84
C ILE A 13 6.14 2.00 18.20
N ILE A 14 5.20 1.64 19.07
CA ILE A 14 4.14 2.53 19.55
C ILE A 14 4.58 3.21 20.84
N PHE A 15 4.35 4.52 20.94
CA PHE A 15 4.63 5.27 22.15
C PHE A 15 3.63 6.42 22.33
N ASP A 16 3.58 6.96 23.54
CA ASP A 16 2.72 8.10 23.86
C ASP A 16 3.50 9.41 23.77
N GLU A 17 3.33 10.14 22.67
CA GLU A 17 4.08 11.38 22.43
C GLU A 17 3.74 12.50 23.43
N THR A 18 2.54 12.47 24.04
CA THR A 18 2.09 13.55 24.97
C THR A 18 2.87 13.56 26.27
N LYS A 19 3.65 12.50 26.54
CA LYS A 19 4.54 12.40 27.70
C LYS A 19 5.88 13.11 27.49
N TYR A 20 6.14 13.67 26.31
CA TYR A 20 7.44 14.22 25.92
C TYR A 20 7.33 15.63 25.35
N VAL A 21 8.41 16.40 25.48
CA VAL A 21 8.47 17.80 25.03
C VAL A 21 9.05 17.89 23.63
N VAL A 22 8.56 18.82 22.81
CA VAL A 22 9.12 19.13 21.50
C VAL A 22 10.61 19.44 21.61
N GLY A 23 11.42 18.82 20.76
CA GLY A 23 12.87 18.95 20.75
C GLY A 23 13.61 17.96 21.65
N GLN A 24 12.91 17.22 22.51
CA GLN A 24 13.50 16.16 23.34
C GLN A 24 13.98 14.98 22.49
N SER A 25 15.19 14.50 22.79
CA SER A 25 15.74 13.29 22.18
C SER A 25 15.35 12.07 23.00
N LEU A 26 14.81 11.06 22.33
CA LEU A 26 14.42 9.78 22.92
C LEU A 26 15.20 8.66 22.24
N VAL A 27 15.59 7.66 23.02
CA VAL A 27 16.21 6.43 22.50
C VAL A 27 15.19 5.30 22.61
N PHE A 28 15.00 4.58 21.51
CA PHE A 28 14.11 3.44 21.41
C PHE A 28 14.91 2.19 21.08
N GLN A 29 14.50 1.06 21.65
CA GLN A 29 14.97 -0.26 21.26
C GLN A 29 13.85 -0.98 20.52
N CYS A 30 14.16 -1.50 19.33
CA CYS A 30 13.24 -2.34 18.59
C CYS A 30 13.10 -3.71 19.26
N ASP A 31 11.88 -4.05 19.66
CA ASP A 31 11.44 -5.35 20.14
C ASP A 31 11.68 -6.49 19.13
N GLU A 32 11.51 -6.24 17.82
CA GLU A 32 11.72 -7.27 16.79
C GLU A 32 13.20 -7.58 16.47
N CYS A 33 14.09 -6.58 16.46
CA CYS A 33 15.45 -6.76 15.93
C CYS A 33 16.58 -6.30 16.87
N GLY A 34 16.22 -5.89 18.08
CA GLY A 34 17.11 -5.40 19.14
C GLY A 34 17.80 -4.08 18.84
N LYS A 35 17.55 -3.44 17.69
CA LYS A 35 18.24 -2.22 17.28
C LYS A 35 17.84 -1.04 18.17
N GLU A 36 18.82 -0.40 18.75
CA GLU A 36 18.67 0.90 19.39
C GLU A 36 18.84 2.04 18.38
N PHE A 37 17.96 3.04 18.47
CA PHE A 37 17.99 4.24 17.64
C PHE A 37 17.35 5.43 18.36
N GLY A 38 17.84 6.64 18.04
CA GLY A 38 17.32 7.88 18.61
C GLY A 38 16.34 8.59 17.66
N ILE A 39 15.32 9.24 18.22
CA ILE A 39 14.45 10.19 17.52
C ILE A 39 14.40 11.52 18.27
N ARG A 40 14.04 12.59 17.58
CA ARG A 40 13.82 13.90 18.19
C ARG A 40 12.36 14.34 18.00
N ILE A 41 11.66 14.56 19.12
CA ILE A 41 10.23 14.91 19.10
C ILE A 41 10.01 16.22 18.34
N GLY A 42 9.04 16.23 17.43
CA GLY A 42 8.70 17.37 16.58
C GLY A 42 9.59 17.57 15.35
N VAL A 43 10.72 16.86 15.24
CA VAL A 43 11.62 16.91 14.05
C VAL A 43 11.52 15.63 13.24
N SER A 44 11.51 14.47 13.91
CA SER A 44 11.39 13.17 13.25
C SER A 44 9.98 12.95 12.72
N LYS A 45 9.83 12.36 11.52
CA LYS A 45 8.53 11.96 10.95
C LYS A 45 7.90 10.86 11.81
N MET A 46 6.94 11.22 12.64
CA MET A 46 6.11 10.31 13.44
C MET A 46 4.76 10.14 12.76
N ARG A 47 4.26 8.91 12.68
CA ARG A 47 2.94 8.62 12.08
C ARG A 47 1.91 8.38 13.17
N ASN A 48 0.64 8.65 12.85
CA ASN A 48 -0.47 8.21 13.69
C ASN A 48 -0.50 6.68 13.74
N MET A 49 -1.23 6.12 14.71
CA MET A 49 -1.56 4.70 14.60
C MET A 49 -2.34 4.49 13.29
N GLN A 50 -2.08 3.37 12.62
CA GLN A 50 -2.71 3.03 11.34
C GLN A 50 -4.25 3.06 11.45
N LYS A 51 -4.82 2.66 12.60
CA LYS A 51 -6.25 2.73 12.92
C LYS A 51 -6.83 4.16 13.00
N ASP A 52 -5.99 5.14 13.32
CA ASP A 52 -6.35 6.55 13.48
C ASP A 52 -6.02 7.34 12.19
N GLU A 53 -5.51 6.66 11.14
CA GLU A 53 -5.29 7.24 9.82
C GLU A 53 -6.60 7.16 9.02
N HIS A 54 -7.05 8.31 8.52
CA HIS A 54 -8.14 8.41 7.55
C HIS A 54 -7.53 8.78 6.20
N PRO A 55 -7.03 7.80 5.42
CA PRO A 55 -6.40 8.08 4.13
C PRO A 55 -7.44 8.68 3.17
N ASP A 56 -7.03 9.69 2.42
CA ASP A 56 -7.84 10.29 1.36
C ASP A 56 -8.09 9.25 0.26
N GLU A 57 -9.36 8.88 0.07
CA GLU A 57 -9.78 7.94 -0.97
C GLU A 57 -9.51 8.43 -2.39
N LEU A 58 -9.34 9.73 -2.57
CA LEU A 58 -9.07 10.38 -3.84
C LEU A 58 -7.59 10.68 -4.05
N ALA A 59 -6.71 10.17 -3.18
CA ALA A 59 -5.26 10.34 -3.32
C ALA A 59 -4.82 9.91 -4.73
N ASN A 60 -4.34 10.88 -5.50
CA ASN A 60 -4.00 10.73 -6.91
C ASN A 60 -2.76 11.58 -7.23
N GLU A 61 -1.71 11.44 -6.43
CA GLU A 61 -0.51 12.29 -6.50
C GLU A 61 0.16 12.29 -7.89
N GLY A 62 -0.04 11.23 -8.68
CA GLY A 62 0.50 11.09 -10.04
C GLY A 62 -0.51 11.25 -11.18
N GLY A 63 -1.76 11.62 -10.90
CA GLY A 63 -2.81 11.72 -11.94
C GLY A 63 -3.22 10.39 -12.57
N CYS A 64 -2.77 9.25 -12.03
CA CYS A 64 -3.00 7.90 -12.56
C CYS A 64 -4.08 7.11 -11.80
N GLY A 65 -4.66 7.68 -10.75
CA GLY A 65 -5.60 7.04 -9.85
C GLY A 65 -4.89 6.39 -8.66
N SER A 66 -5.61 5.53 -7.95
CA SER A 66 -5.12 4.79 -6.79
C SER A 66 -5.82 3.45 -6.65
N ILE A 67 -5.27 2.60 -5.78
CA ILE A 67 -6.00 1.46 -5.24
C ILE A 67 -6.40 1.73 -3.80
N VAL A 68 -7.61 1.35 -3.45
CA VAL A 68 -8.11 1.34 -2.07
C VAL A 68 -8.07 -0.08 -1.57
N VAL A 69 -7.19 -0.34 -0.62
CA VAL A 69 -7.08 -1.62 0.08
C VAL A 69 -8.10 -1.61 1.21
N ILE A 70 -9.09 -2.50 1.13
CA ILE A 70 -10.21 -2.56 2.08
C ILE A 70 -9.72 -3.19 3.39
N GLU A 71 -9.98 -2.51 4.50
CA GLU A 71 -9.64 -2.98 5.85
C GLU A 71 -10.17 -4.41 6.12
N ASN A 72 -9.33 -5.21 6.78
CA ASN A 72 -9.69 -6.54 7.27
C ASN A 72 -8.92 -6.84 8.57
N THR A 73 -8.98 -8.09 9.04
CA THR A 73 -8.29 -8.51 10.28
C THR A 73 -6.76 -8.40 10.22
N PHE A 74 -6.15 -8.35 9.03
CA PHE A 74 -4.70 -8.33 8.85
C PHE A 74 -4.11 -6.92 8.67
N HIS A 75 -4.95 -5.92 8.36
CA HIS A 75 -4.51 -4.55 8.14
C HIS A 75 -5.68 -3.56 8.15
N TYR A 76 -5.35 -2.31 8.47
CA TYR A 76 -6.25 -1.17 8.29
C TYR A 76 -6.34 -0.77 6.81
N LYS A 77 -7.32 0.09 6.52
CA LYS A 77 -7.52 0.68 5.19
C LYS A 77 -6.26 1.41 4.72
N GLN A 78 -5.90 1.23 3.45
CA GLN A 78 -4.79 1.94 2.80
C GLN A 78 -5.25 2.47 1.44
N VAL A 79 -4.75 3.63 1.04
CA VAL A 79 -4.95 4.19 -0.30
C VAL A 79 -3.58 4.40 -0.92
N LEU A 80 -3.29 3.71 -2.01
CA LEU A 80 -1.97 3.68 -2.63
C LEU A 80 -2.06 4.25 -4.05
N PRO A 81 -1.39 5.39 -4.33
CA PRO A 81 -1.45 6.03 -5.64
C PRO A 81 -0.74 5.18 -6.70
N LEU A 82 -1.30 5.14 -7.91
CA LEU A 82 -0.70 4.48 -9.06
C LEU A 82 0.19 5.46 -9.84
N HIS A 83 1.06 4.91 -10.68
CA HIS A 83 1.85 5.64 -11.66
C HIS A 83 1.75 5.00 -13.05
N MET A 84 2.22 5.71 -14.08
CA MET A 84 2.32 5.17 -15.44
C MET A 84 3.26 3.95 -15.47
N GLY A 85 2.97 3.00 -16.37
CA GLY A 85 3.73 1.76 -16.49
C GLY A 85 3.22 0.67 -15.54
N ASP A 86 4.07 -0.32 -15.26
CA ASP A 86 3.75 -1.42 -14.35
C ASP A 86 3.83 -0.96 -12.89
N ASN A 87 2.77 -1.24 -12.13
CA ASN A 87 2.71 -1.04 -10.68
C ASN A 87 2.67 -2.43 -10.05
N VAL A 88 3.79 -2.89 -9.50
CA VAL A 88 3.86 -4.18 -8.82
C VAL A 88 3.28 -4.07 -7.41
N ILE A 89 2.18 -4.78 -7.18
CA ILE A 89 1.44 -4.78 -5.92
C ILE A 89 1.73 -6.07 -5.16
N GLY A 90 1.99 -5.94 -3.86
CA GLY A 90 2.18 -7.08 -2.99
C GLY A 90 2.45 -6.67 -1.55
N ARG A 91 2.76 -7.65 -0.71
CA ARG A 91 3.02 -7.43 0.71
C ARG A 91 4.32 -6.68 0.92
N TYR A 92 4.28 -5.65 1.77
CA TYR A 92 5.47 -4.94 2.20
C TYR A 92 6.40 -5.86 2.98
N VAL A 93 7.62 -6.03 2.47
CA VAL A 93 8.72 -6.65 3.22
C VAL A 93 9.96 -5.79 3.03
N LYS A 94 10.67 -5.53 4.13
CA LYS A 94 11.88 -4.72 4.09
C LYS A 94 12.89 -5.28 3.09
N GLY A 95 13.41 -4.41 2.23
CA GLY A 95 14.42 -4.77 1.23
C GLY A 95 13.85 -5.34 -0.07
N THR A 96 12.53 -5.49 -0.19
CA THR A 96 11.88 -5.85 -1.46
C THR A 96 11.48 -4.63 -2.27
N LYS A 97 11.28 -4.84 -3.58
CA LYS A 97 11.05 -3.79 -4.57
C LYS A 97 9.61 -3.80 -5.11
N ALA A 98 8.63 -4.20 -4.30
CA ALA A 98 7.24 -3.96 -4.69
C ALA A 98 7.05 -2.44 -4.85
N ASP A 99 6.59 -2.01 -6.03
CA ASP A 99 6.39 -0.59 -6.33
C ASP A 99 5.26 -0.02 -5.45
N ILE A 100 4.21 -0.83 -5.25
CA ILE A 100 3.02 -0.52 -4.46
C ILE A 100 2.91 -1.52 -3.30
N PRO A 101 3.66 -1.32 -2.21
CA PRO A 101 3.65 -2.23 -1.09
C PRO A 101 2.41 -2.03 -0.19
N ILE A 102 1.74 -3.13 0.15
CA ILE A 102 0.65 -3.17 1.12
C ILE A 102 1.22 -3.51 2.50
N GLU A 103 1.01 -2.65 3.49
CA GLU A 103 1.33 -2.95 4.89
C GLU A 103 0.28 -3.96 5.43
N THR A 104 0.62 -5.25 5.46
CA THR A 104 -0.31 -6.32 5.86
C THR A 104 0.41 -7.48 6.55
N ALA A 105 -0.26 -8.06 7.55
CA ALA A 105 0.17 -9.30 8.21
C ALA A 105 -0.35 -10.57 7.49
N ASP A 106 -1.11 -10.44 6.40
CA ASP A 106 -1.66 -11.56 5.66
C ASP A 106 -0.54 -12.40 5.01
N PRO A 107 -0.34 -13.68 5.40
CA PRO A 107 0.69 -14.53 4.83
C PRO A 107 0.36 -15.00 3.42
N SER A 108 -0.89 -14.86 2.97
CA SER A 108 -1.36 -15.30 1.66
C SER A 108 -1.08 -14.29 0.53
N ILE A 109 -0.58 -13.09 0.88
CA ILE A 109 -0.17 -12.07 -0.08
C ILE A 109 1.34 -12.16 -0.31
N ASP A 110 1.70 -12.46 -1.56
CA ASP A 110 3.08 -12.50 -2.03
C ASP A 110 3.70 -11.11 -2.09
N MET A 111 5.03 -11.07 -2.09
CA MET A 111 5.79 -9.83 -2.19
C MET A 111 5.54 -9.12 -3.53
N HIS A 112 5.40 -9.89 -4.60
CA HIS A 112 4.94 -9.44 -5.92
C HIS A 112 3.76 -10.34 -6.29
N HIS A 113 2.53 -9.86 -6.08
CA HIS A 113 1.35 -10.71 -6.19
C HIS A 113 0.57 -10.43 -7.48
N CYS A 114 0.37 -9.16 -7.79
CA CYS A 114 -0.27 -8.75 -9.04
C CYS A 114 0.36 -7.47 -9.58
N ILE A 115 0.06 -7.16 -10.83
CA ILE A 115 0.54 -5.95 -11.50
C ILE A 115 -0.64 -5.24 -12.13
N ILE A 116 -0.77 -3.94 -11.84
CA ILE A 116 -1.61 -3.03 -12.61
C ILE A 116 -0.69 -2.24 -13.55
N ASN A 117 -0.84 -2.48 -14.86
CA ASN A 117 -0.23 -1.60 -15.86
C ASN A 117 -1.15 -0.41 -16.14
N VAL A 118 -0.64 0.80 -16.00
CA VAL A 118 -1.31 2.04 -16.39
C VAL A 118 -0.69 2.57 -17.68
N SER A 119 -1.52 2.74 -18.71
CA SER A 119 -1.11 3.26 -20.01
C SER A 119 -2.12 4.27 -20.54
N ARG A 120 -1.79 4.98 -21.63
CA ARG A 120 -2.73 5.89 -22.32
C ARG A 120 -3.22 5.26 -23.60
N GLU A 121 -4.53 5.33 -23.85
CA GLU A 121 -5.11 5.03 -25.14
C GLU A 121 -4.86 6.18 -26.13
N LYS A 122 -5.12 5.95 -27.43
CA LYS A 122 -5.02 6.98 -28.46
C LYS A 122 -5.91 8.19 -28.19
N SER A 123 -7.00 8.01 -27.44
CA SER A 123 -7.91 9.07 -26.99
C SER A 123 -7.35 9.91 -25.85
N GLY A 124 -6.18 9.58 -25.31
CA GLY A 124 -5.59 10.23 -24.13
C GLY A 124 -6.09 9.70 -22.79
N ARG A 125 -7.17 8.89 -22.78
CA ARG A 125 -7.73 8.25 -21.59
C ARG A 125 -6.77 7.20 -21.01
N LEU A 126 -6.74 7.08 -19.68
CA LEU A 126 -5.99 6.03 -19.01
C LEU A 126 -6.65 4.67 -19.19
N LYS A 127 -5.82 3.66 -19.38
CA LYS A 127 -6.18 2.25 -19.46
C LYS A 127 -5.43 1.49 -18.38
N TYR A 128 -6.18 0.67 -17.66
CA TYR A 128 -5.69 -0.15 -16.56
C TYR A 128 -5.78 -1.62 -16.94
N ILE A 129 -4.67 -2.34 -16.83
CA ILE A 129 -4.61 -3.77 -17.12
C ILE A 129 -4.09 -4.48 -15.88
N LEU A 130 -4.92 -5.34 -15.30
CA LEU A 130 -4.56 -6.21 -14.20
C LEU A 130 -4.06 -7.56 -14.74
N ARG A 131 -2.99 -8.05 -14.13
CA ARG A 131 -2.48 -9.42 -14.33
C ARG A 131 -1.93 -9.98 -13.02
N ASP A 132 -1.95 -11.29 -12.90
CA ASP A 132 -1.26 -11.99 -11.83
C ASP A 132 0.27 -11.91 -12.02
N ALA A 133 1.03 -11.92 -10.92
CA ALA A 133 2.49 -11.90 -10.92
C ALA A 133 3.06 -13.17 -10.26
N PRO A 134 3.16 -14.25 -11.05
CA PRO A 134 2.99 -15.65 -10.63
C PRO A 134 2.81 -15.85 -9.11
N SER A 135 1.67 -15.41 -8.59
CA SER A 135 1.35 -15.48 -7.18
C SER A 135 1.00 -16.90 -6.76
N TYR A 136 1.21 -17.23 -5.48
CA TYR A 136 0.92 -18.54 -4.93
C TYR A 136 -0.59 -18.79 -4.78
N THR A 137 -1.36 -17.77 -4.42
CA THR A 137 -2.80 -17.91 -4.18
C THR A 137 -3.70 -17.43 -5.31
N GLY A 138 -3.13 -16.75 -6.31
CA GLY A 138 -3.86 -16.20 -7.44
C GLY A 138 -4.52 -14.85 -7.16
N THR A 139 -4.75 -14.12 -8.24
CA THR A 139 -5.50 -12.86 -8.28
C THR A 139 -6.90 -13.10 -8.85
N PHE A 140 -7.93 -12.56 -8.20
CA PHE A 140 -9.34 -12.78 -8.56
C PHE A 140 -10.03 -11.46 -8.93
N VAL A 141 -10.82 -11.46 -10.00
CA VAL A 141 -11.74 -10.36 -10.35
C VAL A 141 -13.14 -10.96 -10.43
N ASP A 142 -14.11 -10.38 -9.71
CA ASP A 142 -15.48 -10.90 -9.63
C ASP A 142 -15.55 -12.40 -9.26
N ASN A 143 -14.70 -12.81 -8.32
CA ASN A 143 -14.53 -14.21 -7.88
C ASN A 143 -14.00 -15.18 -8.96
N VAL A 144 -13.53 -14.67 -10.10
CA VAL A 144 -12.89 -15.46 -11.16
C VAL A 144 -11.39 -15.22 -11.12
N ILE A 145 -10.63 -16.30 -10.90
CA ILE A 145 -9.17 -16.27 -10.95
C ILE A 145 -8.67 -15.84 -12.34
N LEU A 146 -7.61 -15.03 -12.38
CA LEU A 146 -6.91 -14.72 -13.63
C LEU A 146 -6.15 -15.97 -14.10
N GLY A 147 -6.33 -16.32 -15.37
CA GLY A 147 -5.61 -17.44 -15.99
C GLY A 147 -4.12 -17.18 -16.20
N ASP A 148 -3.38 -18.20 -16.64
CA ASP A 148 -1.95 -18.06 -16.95
C ASP A 148 -1.73 -16.96 -18.01
N ARG A 149 -0.88 -15.98 -17.65
CA ARG A 149 -0.54 -14.79 -18.46
C ARG A 149 -1.75 -13.95 -18.86
N GLU A 150 -2.90 -14.13 -18.22
CA GLU A 150 -4.09 -13.37 -18.53
C GLU A 150 -3.86 -11.88 -18.22
N ARG A 151 -4.41 -11.02 -19.09
CA ARG A 151 -4.42 -9.58 -18.93
C ARG A 151 -5.85 -9.08 -19.02
N ARG A 152 -6.40 -8.66 -17.90
CA ARG A 152 -7.77 -8.17 -17.82
C ARG A 152 -7.79 -6.65 -17.77
N ILE A 153 -8.55 -6.04 -18.66
CA ILE A 153 -8.82 -4.60 -18.58
C ILE A 153 -9.76 -4.39 -17.40
N ILE A 154 -9.37 -3.53 -16.47
CA ILE A 154 -10.18 -3.14 -15.32
C ILE A 154 -10.54 -1.66 -15.41
N THR A 155 -11.64 -1.27 -14.78
CA THR A 155 -12.18 0.09 -14.83
C THR A 155 -12.41 0.64 -13.42
N ASN A 156 -12.74 1.94 -13.34
CA ASN A 156 -13.07 2.57 -12.07
C ASN A 156 -14.10 1.74 -11.28
N GLY A 157 -13.84 1.50 -10.00
CA GLY A 157 -14.70 0.71 -9.12
C GLY A 157 -14.53 -0.80 -9.24
N THR A 158 -13.66 -1.30 -10.13
CA THR A 158 -13.39 -2.75 -10.20
C THR A 158 -12.85 -3.25 -8.86
N LEU A 159 -13.51 -4.26 -8.32
CA LEU A 159 -13.09 -4.99 -7.12
C LEU A 159 -12.29 -6.22 -7.55
N PHE A 160 -11.10 -6.38 -6.99
CA PHE A 160 -10.30 -7.58 -7.14
C PHE A 160 -9.78 -8.03 -5.77
N THR A 161 -9.41 -9.31 -5.67
CA THR A 161 -8.94 -9.92 -4.42
C THR A 161 -7.59 -10.57 -4.64
N ILE A 162 -6.70 -10.39 -3.67
CA ILE A 162 -5.38 -11.02 -3.57
C ILE A 162 -5.23 -11.54 -2.14
N GLY A 163 -4.88 -12.82 -1.97
CA GLY A 163 -4.92 -13.45 -0.64
C GLY A 163 -6.31 -13.31 0.02
N ALA A 164 -6.35 -12.82 1.27
CA ALA A 164 -7.59 -12.49 1.98
C ALA A 164 -7.98 -10.99 1.88
N THR A 165 -7.33 -10.23 1.00
CA THR A 165 -7.50 -8.77 0.89
C THR A 165 -8.25 -8.38 -0.38
N SER A 166 -9.32 -7.63 -0.19
CA SER A 166 -10.07 -7.00 -1.28
C SER A 166 -9.52 -5.60 -1.58
N VAL A 167 -9.45 -5.28 -2.87
CA VAL A 167 -8.87 -4.04 -3.39
C VAL A 167 -9.79 -3.45 -4.45
N ILE A 168 -10.03 -2.14 -4.37
CA ILE A 168 -10.82 -1.38 -5.34
C ILE A 168 -9.90 -0.48 -6.16
N LEU A 169 -10.03 -0.52 -7.50
CA LEU A 169 -9.42 0.50 -8.36
C LEU A 169 -10.22 1.80 -8.29
N ARG A 170 -9.57 2.90 -7.92
CA ARG A 170 -10.05 4.27 -8.13
C ARG A 170 -9.31 4.84 -9.33
N ALA A 171 -9.92 4.79 -10.51
CA ALA A 171 -9.29 5.36 -11.70
C ALA A 171 -9.21 6.88 -11.56
N ALA A 172 -8.19 7.51 -12.16
CA ALA A 172 -8.21 8.97 -12.25
C ALA A 172 -9.43 9.40 -13.07
N GLU A 173 -10.18 10.38 -12.56
CA GLU A 173 -11.18 11.03 -13.38
C GLU A 173 -10.49 11.63 -14.60
N SER A 174 -11.04 11.35 -15.79
CA SER A 174 -10.67 12.15 -16.95
C SER A 174 -11.10 13.57 -16.63
N SER A 175 -10.16 14.49 -16.40
CA SER A 175 -10.46 15.92 -16.47
C SER A 175 -10.99 16.18 -17.88
N SER A 176 -12.31 16.15 -18.01
CA SER A 176 -13.01 16.82 -19.09
C SER A 176 -12.84 18.31 -18.82
N MET A 177 -11.79 18.88 -19.40
CA MET A 177 -11.71 20.29 -19.74
C MET A 177 -11.59 20.39 -21.25
#